data_AF-A0A3N5RR98-F1
#
_entry.id   AF-A0A3N5RR98-F1
#
_cell.length_a   1.000
_cell.length_b   1.000
_cell.length_c   1.000
_cell.angle_alpha   90.00
_cell.angle_beta   90.00
_cell.angle_gamma   90.00
#
_symmetry.space_group_name_H-M   'P 1'
#
loop_
_entity.id
_entity.type
_entity.pdbx_description
1 polymer ?
#
loop_
_entity_poly.entity_id
_entity_poly.type
_entity_poly.pdbx_seq_one_letter_code
_entity_poly.pdbx_strand_id
1 'polypeptide(L)'
;MQPRIYHGKLTPENIASSLLARFNRGPLRAQQFSSEDKTIVQIATREGARSGGQTALTITLHKVEDGVAVQIGKQTWLGVAASLGMTAFTALRNPLNLLNRLDDLAQDIENIQLTNEVFETIDSLARSTGASFELSERLKRITCLYCSTANPVGEPACIACGAPLGHAQPRTCKNCGFVIIGEESVCPNCGQRL
;
A
#
# COMPACT_ATOMS: atom_id res chain seq x y z
N MET A 1 -3.25 11.08 -2.36
CA MET A 1 -3.58 9.97 -1.45
C MET A 1 -2.51 9.90 -0.37
N GLN A 2 -2.88 9.56 0.88
CA GLN A 2 -1.93 9.36 1.98
C GLN A 2 -1.12 8.06 1.77
N PRO A 3 0.18 8.04 2.10
CA PRO A 3 1.00 6.83 2.01
C PRO A 3 0.51 5.77 3.01
N ARG A 4 0.53 4.49 2.61
CA ARG A 4 0.30 3.34 3.50
C ARG A 4 1.63 2.81 3.99
N ILE A 5 1.78 2.60 5.30
CA ILE A 5 3.02 2.07 5.88
C ILE A 5 2.80 0.60 6.24
N TYR A 6 3.71 -0.26 5.81
CA TYR A 6 3.73 -1.67 6.15
C TYR A 6 4.87 -1.92 7.12
N HIS A 7 4.55 -2.49 8.28
CA HIS A 7 5.51 -2.75 9.35
C HIS A 7 5.99 -4.20 9.33
N GLY A 8 7.29 -4.43 9.54
CA GLY A 8 7.88 -5.77 9.61
C GLY A 8 9.15 -5.91 8.76
N LYS A 9 9.59 -7.16 8.54
CA LYS A 9 10.79 -7.48 7.72
C LYS A 9 10.51 -7.38 6.21
N LEU A 10 9.88 -6.29 5.79
CA LEU A 10 9.68 -5.98 4.37
C LEU A 10 10.77 -5.02 3.93
N THR A 11 11.32 -5.26 2.74
CA THR A 11 12.18 -4.28 2.06
C THR A 11 11.49 -3.74 0.81
N PRO A 12 11.83 -2.51 0.36
CA PRO A 12 11.34 -1.98 -0.91
C PRO A 12 11.57 -2.94 -2.08
N GLU A 13 12.68 -3.67 -2.09
CA GLU A 13 13.04 -4.64 -3.14
C GLU A 13 12.15 -5.87 -3.14
N ASN A 14 11.74 -6.38 -1.96
CA ASN A 14 10.81 -7.51 -1.89
C ASN A 14 9.43 -7.14 -2.45
N ILE A 15 8.94 -5.95 -2.09
CA ILE A 15 7.68 -5.42 -2.61
C ILE A 15 7.79 -5.20 -4.12
N ALA A 16 8.87 -4.57 -4.58
CA ALA A 16 9.09 -4.33 -6.01
C ALA A 16 9.14 -5.63 -6.82
N SER A 17 9.88 -6.63 -6.35
CA SER A 17 9.98 -7.94 -7.00
C SER A 17 8.61 -8.62 -7.14
N SER A 18 7.78 -8.56 -6.09
CA SER A 18 6.42 -9.10 -6.11
C SER A 18 5.51 -8.38 -7.12
N LEU A 19 5.59 -7.05 -7.16
CA LEU A 19 4.85 -6.25 -8.15
C LEU A 19 5.31 -6.55 -9.58
N LEU A 20 6.60 -6.69 -9.83
CA LEU A 20 7.14 -7.07 -11.13
C LEU A 20 6.62 -8.46 -11.56
N ALA A 21 6.65 -9.44 -10.66
CA ALA A 21 6.14 -10.78 -10.94
C ALA A 21 4.64 -10.79 -11.29
N ARG A 22 3.84 -9.95 -10.62
CA ARG A 22 2.38 -9.87 -10.82
C ARG A 22 1.98 -9.10 -12.09
N PHE A 23 2.71 -8.03 -12.43
CA PHE A 23 2.28 -7.05 -13.42
C PHE A 23 3.14 -7.00 -14.69
N ASN A 24 4.31 -7.63 -14.73
CA ASN A 24 5.10 -7.75 -15.96
C ASN A 24 4.62 -8.92 -16.85
N ARG A 25 3.32 -9.01 -17.11
CA ARG A 25 2.70 -10.09 -17.89
C ARG A 25 1.50 -9.58 -18.69
N GLY A 26 1.19 -10.28 -19.79
CA GLY A 26 0.05 -9.95 -20.65
C GLY A 26 0.14 -8.52 -21.23
N PRO A 27 -0.95 -7.72 -21.17
CA PRO A 27 -0.96 -6.36 -21.72
C PRO A 27 -0.20 -5.34 -20.86
N LEU A 28 0.24 -5.72 -19.66
CA LEU A 28 0.94 -4.85 -18.72
C LEU A 28 2.45 -5.08 -18.74
N ARG A 29 3.19 -4.01 -18.44
CA ARG A 29 4.63 -4.00 -18.23
C ARG A 29 4.90 -3.29 -16.91
N ALA A 30 5.69 -3.95 -16.06
CA ALA A 30 6.19 -3.37 -14.82
C ALA A 30 7.71 -3.17 -14.92
N GLN A 31 8.20 -2.04 -14.43
CA GLN A 31 9.62 -1.71 -14.36
C GLN A 31 9.95 -1.19 -12.96
N GLN A 32 11.14 -1.50 -12.47
CA GLN A 32 11.65 -0.97 -11.20
C GLN A 32 12.83 -0.05 -11.44
N PHE A 33 12.90 1.01 -10.64
CA PHE A 33 14.03 1.94 -10.55
C PHE A 33 14.38 2.06 -9.06
N SER A 34 15.57 1.63 -8.69
CA SER A 34 16.00 1.62 -7.28
C SER A 34 17.14 2.62 -7.08
N SER A 35 17.06 3.35 -5.98
CA SER A 35 18.13 4.17 -5.38
C SER A 35 18.29 3.73 -3.91
N GLU A 36 19.30 4.20 -3.20
CA GLU A 36 19.70 3.68 -1.86
C GLU A 36 18.53 3.49 -0.88
N ASP A 37 17.63 4.48 -0.74
CA ASP A 37 16.49 4.42 0.21
C ASP A 37 15.10 4.43 -0.47
N LYS A 38 15.08 4.38 -1.80
CA LYS A 38 13.86 4.59 -2.58
C LYS A 38 13.79 3.64 -3.76
N THR A 39 12.68 2.90 -3.84
CA THR A 39 12.35 2.08 -5.01
C THR A 39 11.09 2.60 -5.66
N ILE A 40 11.13 2.82 -6.96
CA ILE A 40 9.98 3.22 -7.77
C ILE A 40 9.61 2.05 -8.67
N VAL A 41 8.35 1.64 -8.65
CA VAL A 41 7.78 0.66 -9.56
C VAL A 41 6.78 1.36 -10.46
N GLN A 42 6.98 1.29 -11.77
CA GLN A 42 6.06 1.81 -12.76
C GLN A 42 5.33 0.65 -13.43
N ILE A 43 4.01 0.72 -13.49
CA ILE A 43 3.14 -0.23 -14.20
C ILE A 43 2.44 0.53 -15.32
N ALA A 44 2.62 0.08 -16.55
CA ALA A 44 2.00 0.67 -17.73
C ALA A 44 1.49 -0.37 -18.72
N THR A 45 0.52 0.03 -19.54
CA THR A 45 0.08 -0.76 -20.69
C THR A 45 1.18 -0.82 -21.76
N ARG A 46 1.41 -1.99 -22.36
CA ARG A 46 2.40 -2.17 -23.44
C ARG A 46 1.95 -1.46 -24.72
N GLU A 47 2.91 -0.87 -25.44
CA GLU A 47 2.69 -0.31 -26.77
C GLU A 47 2.14 -1.38 -27.73
N GLY A 48 1.05 -1.07 -28.43
CA GLY A 48 0.38 -2.00 -29.36
C GLY A 48 -0.73 -2.86 -28.74
N ALA A 49 -1.12 -2.64 -27.48
CA ALA A 49 -2.37 -3.21 -26.96
C ALA A 49 -3.56 -2.69 -27.78
N ARG A 50 -4.32 -3.62 -28.39
CA ARG A 50 -5.36 -3.33 -29.39
C ARG A 50 -6.57 -2.54 -28.87
N SER A 51 -6.70 -2.38 -27.55
CA SER A 51 -7.76 -1.63 -26.88
C SER A 51 -7.39 -1.42 -25.40
N GLY A 52 -7.92 -0.38 -24.77
CA GLY A 52 -7.65 -0.01 -23.37
C GLY A 52 -6.66 1.15 -23.27
N GLY A 53 -7.04 2.21 -22.55
CA GLY A 53 -6.30 3.46 -22.47
C GLY A 53 -4.86 3.31 -21.96
N GLN A 54 -4.09 4.40 -22.06
CA GLN A 54 -2.73 4.44 -21.50
C GLN A 54 -2.79 4.64 -19.98
N THR A 55 -2.87 3.54 -19.24
CA THR A 55 -2.71 3.55 -17.78
C THR A 55 -1.23 3.60 -17.44
N ALA A 56 -0.84 4.54 -16.58
CA ALA A 56 0.49 4.61 -15.98
C ALA A 56 0.35 4.83 -14.47
N LEU A 57 0.66 3.79 -13.69
CA LEU A 57 0.65 3.80 -12.24
C LEU A 57 2.09 3.79 -11.71
N THR A 58 2.39 4.72 -10.82
CA THR A 58 3.72 4.84 -10.21
C THR A 58 3.61 4.55 -8.72
N ILE A 59 4.22 3.46 -8.28
CA ILE A 59 4.33 3.08 -6.88
C ILE A 59 5.71 3.52 -6.39
N THR A 60 5.72 4.34 -5.35
CA THR A 60 6.94 4.78 -4.68
C THR A 60 7.04 4.08 -3.33
N LEU A 61 8.16 3.41 -3.11
CA LEU A 61 8.48 2.64 -1.92
C LEU A 61 9.64 3.34 -1.22
N HIS A 62 9.42 3.73 0.03
CA HIS A 62 10.43 4.36 0.88
C HIS A 62 10.70 3.46 2.07
N LYS A 63 11.98 3.19 2.34
CA LYS A 63 12.38 2.55 3.58
C LYS A 63 12.09 3.49 4.76
N VAL A 64 11.45 2.98 5.79
CA VAL A 64 11.22 3.68 7.06
C VAL A 64 11.72 2.80 8.20
N GLU A 65 11.90 3.39 9.39
CA GLU A 65 12.51 2.73 10.56
C GLU A 65 11.91 1.34 10.85
N ASP A 66 10.58 1.22 10.77
CA ASP A 66 9.84 0.00 11.10
C ASP A 66 9.29 -0.77 9.88
N GLY A 67 9.72 -0.45 8.65
CA GLY A 67 9.27 -1.16 7.45
C GLY A 67 9.32 -0.34 6.16
N VAL A 68 8.22 -0.32 5.39
CA VAL A 68 8.17 0.33 4.08
C VAL A 68 6.92 1.21 3.94
N ALA A 69 7.12 2.47 3.60
CA ALA A 69 6.05 3.38 3.19
C ALA A 69 5.79 3.24 1.68
N VAL A 70 4.53 2.99 1.33
CA VAL A 70 4.04 2.80 -0.03
C VAL A 70 3.15 3.98 -0.42
N GLN A 71 3.54 4.68 -1.47
CA GLN A 71 2.78 5.78 -2.05
C GLN A 71 2.46 5.46 -3.51
N ILE A 72 1.19 5.50 -3.87
CA ILE A 72 0.74 5.30 -5.25
C ILE A 72 0.38 6.66 -5.85
N GLY A 73 1.07 7.03 -6.93
CA GLY A 73 0.82 8.20 -7.75
C GLY A 73 0.25 7.81 -9.11
N LYS A 74 -0.77 8.54 -9.58
CA LYS A 74 -1.22 8.48 -10.96
C LYS A 74 -0.30 9.38 -11.79
N GLN A 75 0.36 8.84 -12.82
CA GLN A 75 0.94 9.70 -13.86
C GLN A 75 -0.11 9.88 -14.94
N THR A 76 -0.88 10.97 -14.86
CA THR A 76 -1.61 11.46 -16.02
C THR A 76 -0.54 11.90 -17.02
N TRP A 77 -0.34 11.11 -18.09
CA TRP A 77 0.48 11.58 -19.19
C TRP A 77 -0.14 12.89 -19.68
N LEU A 78 0.71 13.90 -19.87
CA LEU A 78 0.39 15.20 -20.47
C LEU A 78 -0.07 15.07 -21.95
N GLY A 79 -0.63 13.93 -22.36
CA GLY A 79 -1.16 13.64 -23.69
C GLY A 79 -2.68 13.73 -23.80
N VAL A 80 -3.42 13.74 -22.68
CA VAL A 80 -4.89 13.84 -22.73
C VAL A 80 -5.34 15.25 -23.18
N ALA A 81 -4.60 16.30 -22.82
CA ALA A 81 -4.88 17.66 -23.28
C ALA A 81 -4.55 17.88 -24.78
N ALA A 82 -3.50 17.24 -25.30
CA ALA A 82 -3.16 17.28 -26.73
C ALA A 82 -4.24 16.58 -27.59
N SER A 83 -4.76 15.45 -27.09
CA SER A 83 -5.83 14.71 -27.75
C SER A 83 -7.16 15.47 -27.76
N LEU A 84 -7.47 16.28 -26.74
CA LEU A 84 -8.70 17.09 -26.71
C LEU A 84 -8.64 18.28 -27.68
N GLY A 85 -7.49 18.94 -27.84
CA GLY A 85 -7.32 20.05 -28.79
C GLY A 85 -7.45 19.61 -30.25
N MET A 86 -6.86 18.48 -30.62
CA MET A 86 -7.05 17.88 -31.95
C MET A 86 -8.47 17.34 -32.14
N THR A 87 -9.05 16.69 -31.12
CA THR A 87 -10.40 16.12 -31.21
C THR A 87 -11.47 17.20 -31.33
N ALA A 88 -11.34 18.33 -30.62
CA ALA A 88 -12.27 19.46 -30.74
C ALA A 88 -12.24 20.08 -32.14
N PHE A 89 -11.05 20.19 -32.75
CA PHE A 89 -10.90 20.70 -34.12
C PHE A 89 -11.48 19.73 -35.17
N THR A 90 -11.37 18.42 -34.96
CA THR A 90 -11.98 17.40 -35.86
C THR A 90 -13.48 17.21 -35.63
N ALA A 91 -13.97 17.36 -34.40
CA ALA A 91 -15.39 17.26 -34.04
C ALA A 91 -16.23 18.38 -34.69
N LEU A 92 -15.64 19.57 -34.85
CA LEU A 92 -16.23 20.69 -35.57
C LEU A 92 -16.48 20.37 -37.07
N ARG A 93 -15.70 19.47 -37.67
CA ARG A 93 -15.82 19.09 -39.09
C ARG A 93 -16.71 17.88 -39.35
N ASN A 94 -16.87 16.96 -38.39
CA ASN A 94 -17.69 15.77 -38.61
C ASN A 94 -18.31 15.23 -37.30
N PRO A 95 -19.52 15.68 -36.92
CA PRO A 95 -20.14 15.35 -35.64
C PRO A 95 -20.62 13.89 -35.53
N LEU A 96 -20.76 13.17 -36.64
CA LEU A 96 -21.26 11.78 -36.63
C LEU A 96 -20.20 10.75 -36.17
N ASN A 97 -18.91 11.13 -36.09
CA ASN A 97 -17.85 10.27 -35.54
C ASN A 97 -17.84 10.21 -34.01
N LEU A 98 -18.64 11.04 -33.32
CA LEU A 98 -18.70 11.06 -31.85
C LEU A 98 -19.61 9.97 -31.26
N LEU A 99 -20.44 9.32 -32.07
CA LEU A 99 -21.29 8.21 -31.61
C LEU A 99 -20.48 6.94 -31.26
N ASN A 100 -19.24 6.83 -31.74
CA ASN A 100 -18.30 5.76 -31.35
C ASN A 100 -17.42 6.11 -30.14
N ARG A 101 -17.56 7.31 -29.53
CA ARG A 101 -16.79 7.73 -28.34
C ARG A 101 -17.57 7.67 -27.03
N LEU A 102 -18.82 7.19 -27.05
CA LEU A 102 -19.57 6.94 -25.81
C LEU A 102 -19.04 5.73 -25.02
N ASP A 103 -18.15 4.93 -25.60
CA ASP A 103 -17.40 3.86 -24.91
C ASP A 103 -16.23 4.39 -24.03
N ASP A 104 -15.87 5.68 -24.10
CA ASP A 104 -14.75 6.25 -23.34
C ASP A 104 -15.05 6.51 -21.84
N LEU A 105 -16.26 6.17 -21.38
CA LEU A 105 -16.64 6.17 -19.95
C LEU A 105 -16.20 4.89 -19.20
N ALA A 106 -15.28 4.10 -19.79
CA ALA A 106 -14.69 2.91 -19.18
C ALA A 106 -13.30 3.13 -18.56
N GLN A 107 -12.62 4.25 -18.88
CA GLN A 107 -11.22 4.48 -18.46
C GLN A 107 -11.06 4.81 -16.97
N ASP A 108 -12.10 5.31 -16.29
CA ASP A 108 -12.04 5.54 -14.83
C ASP A 108 -12.25 4.26 -14.00
N ILE A 109 -12.76 3.18 -14.62
CA ILE A 109 -13.07 1.91 -13.94
C ILE A 109 -11.83 1.00 -13.89
N GLU A 110 -11.05 0.91 -14.98
CA GLU A 110 -9.81 0.10 -15.02
C GLU A 110 -8.72 0.62 -14.05
N ASN A 111 -8.64 1.93 -13.85
CA ASN A 111 -7.61 2.56 -13.00
C ASN A 111 -7.83 2.34 -11.49
N ILE A 112 -9.09 2.19 -11.05
CA ILE A 112 -9.42 1.83 -9.66
C ILE A 112 -9.05 0.36 -9.42
N GLN A 113 -9.35 -0.52 -10.38
CA GLN A 113 -9.05 -1.94 -10.29
C GLN A 113 -7.53 -2.19 -10.18
N LEU A 114 -6.71 -1.54 -11.02
CA LEU A 114 -5.25 -1.71 -10.96
C LEU A 114 -4.66 -1.26 -9.62
N THR A 115 -5.18 -0.16 -9.05
CA THR A 115 -4.76 0.32 -7.72
C THR A 115 -5.12 -0.69 -6.62
N ASN A 116 -6.30 -1.29 -6.70
CA ASN A 116 -6.72 -2.33 -5.76
C ASN A 116 -5.87 -3.58 -5.89
N GLU A 117 -5.61 -4.06 -7.12
CA GLU A 117 -4.75 -5.22 -7.37
C GLU A 117 -3.31 -5.02 -6.83
N VAL A 118 -2.78 -3.79 -6.92
CA VAL A 118 -1.48 -3.45 -6.32
C VAL A 118 -1.54 -3.61 -4.81
N PHE A 119 -2.54 -3.03 -4.15
CA PHE A 119 -2.68 -3.18 -2.69
C PHE A 119 -2.88 -4.64 -2.27
N GLU A 120 -3.72 -5.40 -2.96
CA GLU A 120 -3.92 -6.83 -2.69
C GLU A 120 -2.62 -7.63 -2.81
N THR A 121 -1.77 -7.29 -3.79
CA THR A 121 -0.47 -7.94 -3.99
C THR A 121 0.48 -7.63 -2.83
N ILE A 122 0.51 -6.37 -2.37
CA ILE A 122 1.36 -5.95 -1.24
C ILE A 122 0.83 -6.53 0.08
N ASP A 123 -0.48 -6.54 0.29
CA ASP A 123 -1.14 -7.11 1.47
C ASP A 123 -0.88 -8.62 1.56
N SER A 124 -0.96 -9.33 0.43
CA SER A 124 -0.66 -10.77 0.38
C SER A 124 0.80 -11.05 0.71
N LEU A 125 1.73 -10.23 0.19
CA LEU A 125 3.14 -10.33 0.53
C LEU A 125 3.37 -10.06 2.02
N ALA A 126 2.80 -8.98 2.56
CA ALA A 126 2.93 -8.61 3.96
C ALA A 126 2.45 -9.73 4.89
N ARG A 127 1.27 -10.32 4.60
CA ARG A 127 0.76 -11.47 5.36
C ARG A 127 1.70 -12.67 5.30
N SER A 128 2.27 -12.97 4.13
CA SER A 128 3.19 -14.11 3.96
C SER A 128 4.52 -13.93 4.69
N THR A 129 4.95 -12.69 4.94
CA THR A 129 6.21 -12.37 5.63
C THR A 129 6.02 -12.01 7.10
N GLY A 130 4.79 -12.11 7.62
CA GLY A 130 4.47 -11.73 9.01
C GLY A 130 4.52 -10.22 9.26
N ALA A 131 4.48 -9.41 8.20
CA ALA A 131 4.37 -7.97 8.26
C ALA A 131 2.89 -7.56 8.33
N SER A 132 2.58 -6.50 9.09
CA SER A 132 1.20 -6.02 9.26
C SER A 132 1.10 -4.52 9.02
N PHE A 133 -0.10 -4.08 8.62
CA PHE A 133 -0.45 -2.67 8.49
C PHE A 133 -0.61 -1.98 9.86
N GLU A 134 -0.71 -2.76 10.94
CA GLU A 134 -1.35 -2.32 12.19
C GLU A 134 -0.43 -2.03 13.38
N LEU A 135 0.90 -2.08 13.26
CA LEU A 135 1.76 -1.50 14.31
C LEU A 135 1.86 0.04 14.20
N SER A 136 0.68 0.67 14.27
CA SER A 136 0.45 2.09 14.47
C SER A 136 1.17 2.59 15.73
N GLU A 137 1.48 3.89 15.80
CA GLU A 137 1.98 4.58 17.00
C GLU A 137 1.22 4.23 18.31
N ARG A 138 -0.04 3.79 18.23
CA ARG A 138 -0.79 3.26 19.37
C ARG A 138 -0.16 2.02 20.02
N LEU A 139 0.54 1.19 19.26
CA LEU A 139 1.34 0.08 19.78
C LEU A 139 2.75 0.50 20.24
N LYS A 140 3.13 1.77 20.06
CA LYS A 140 4.38 2.32 20.63
C LYS A 140 4.18 2.83 22.06
N ARG A 141 2.94 3.02 22.50
CA ARG A 141 2.67 3.60 23.83
C ARG A 141 1.62 2.83 24.61
N ILE A 142 1.92 2.58 25.87
CA ILE A 142 1.04 1.97 26.84
C ILE A 142 0.64 3.01 27.88
N THR A 143 -0.64 3.00 28.26
CA THR A 143 -1.16 3.91 29.28
C THR A 143 -0.87 3.31 30.65
N CYS A 144 -0.20 4.07 31.52
CA CYS A 144 0.01 3.66 32.90
C CYS A 144 -1.33 3.57 33.63
N LEU A 145 -1.65 2.40 34.18
CA LEU A 145 -2.90 2.16 34.92
C LEU A 145 -3.03 2.97 36.22
N TYR A 146 -1.94 3.60 36.68
CA TYR A 146 -1.89 4.35 37.94
C TYR A 146 -2.05 5.86 37.74
N CYS A 147 -1.33 6.45 36.79
CA CYS A 147 -1.34 7.90 36.55
C CYS A 147 -1.81 8.31 35.15
N SER A 148 -2.22 7.35 34.32
CA SER A 148 -2.66 7.55 32.93
C SER A 148 -1.63 8.16 31.97
N THR A 149 -0.37 8.28 32.39
CA THR A 149 0.72 8.71 31.50
C THR A 149 0.96 7.68 30.40
N ALA A 150 1.11 8.16 29.16
CA ALA A 150 1.55 7.34 28.04
C ALA A 150 3.05 7.06 28.13
N ASN A 151 3.44 5.79 28.12
CA ASN A 151 4.81 5.32 28.25
C ASN A 151 5.21 4.52 27.00
N PRO A 152 6.49 4.54 26.58
CA PRO A 152 6.96 3.66 25.52
C PRO A 152 6.74 2.17 25.85
N VAL A 153 6.43 1.37 24.83
CA VAL A 153 6.41 -0.10 24.97
C VAL A 153 7.82 -0.62 25.27
N GLY A 154 7.92 -1.62 26.14
CA GLY A 154 9.19 -2.19 26.60
C GLY A 154 9.74 -1.60 27.90
N GLU A 155 9.29 -0.42 28.33
CA GLU A 155 9.74 0.17 29.59
C GLU A 155 9.22 -0.61 30.82
N PRO A 156 10.08 -0.92 31.82
CA PRO A 156 9.66 -1.67 32.99
C PRO A 156 8.81 -0.84 33.97
N ALA A 157 8.99 0.49 33.97
CA ALA A 157 8.36 1.41 34.90
C ALA A 157 7.88 2.70 34.22
N CYS A 158 6.86 3.33 34.80
CA CYS A 158 6.28 4.56 34.29
C CYS A 158 7.26 5.74 34.41
N ILE A 159 7.47 6.46 33.31
CA ILE A 159 8.36 7.64 33.24
C ILE A 159 7.90 8.80 34.15
N ALA A 160 6.62 8.84 34.53
CA ALA A 160 6.06 9.90 35.36
C ALA A 160 5.93 9.51 36.84
N CYS A 161 5.46 8.29 37.14
CA CYS A 161 5.13 7.88 38.51
C CYS A 161 5.94 6.68 39.04
N GLY A 162 6.81 6.07 38.22
CA GLY A 162 7.61 4.91 38.61
C GLY A 162 6.84 3.59 38.76
N ALA A 163 5.53 3.57 38.55
CA ALA A 163 4.72 2.36 38.68
C ALA A 163 5.08 1.29 37.64
N PRO A 164 4.97 -0.01 37.97
CA PRO A 164 5.32 -1.09 37.05
C PRO A 164 4.37 -1.12 35.85
N LEU A 165 4.94 -1.34 34.66
CA LEU A 165 4.19 -1.34 33.40
C LEU A 165 3.92 -2.74 32.84
N GLY A 166 4.42 -3.80 33.49
CA GLY A 166 4.37 -5.17 32.97
C GLY A 166 2.98 -5.68 32.55
N HIS A 167 1.92 -5.30 33.29
CA HIS A 167 0.55 -5.70 32.96
C HIS A 167 -0.03 -4.99 31.73
N ALA A 168 0.50 -3.81 31.37
CA ALA A 168 0.08 -3.05 30.21
C ALA A 168 0.94 -3.36 28.97
N GLN A 169 2.00 -4.17 29.09
CA GLN A 169 2.86 -4.54 27.97
C GLN A 169 2.14 -5.51 27.03
N PRO A 170 2.23 -5.30 25.70
CA PRO A 170 1.64 -6.21 24.73
C PRO A 170 2.36 -7.57 24.76
N ARG A 171 1.58 -8.64 24.57
CA ARG A 171 2.08 -10.01 24.44
C ARG A 171 1.93 -10.48 22.99
N THR A 172 2.77 -11.41 22.57
CA THR A 172 2.68 -12.00 21.22
C THR A 172 2.21 -13.44 21.28
N CYS A 173 1.29 -13.81 20.39
CA CYS A 173 0.87 -15.19 20.22
C CYS A 173 2.08 -16.02 19.74
N LYS A 174 2.45 -17.04 20.51
CA LYS A 174 3.59 -17.93 20.18
C LYS A 174 3.37 -18.78 18.93
N ASN A 175 2.12 -18.91 18.47
CA ASN A 175 1.79 -19.74 17.31
C ASN A 175 1.83 -18.95 15.99
N CYS A 176 1.22 -17.77 15.94
CA CYS A 176 1.09 -17.00 14.69
C CYS A 176 1.74 -15.60 14.73
N GLY A 177 2.33 -15.19 15.85
CA GLY A 177 3.00 -13.90 16.00
C GLY A 177 2.08 -12.69 16.15
N PHE A 178 0.76 -12.88 16.22
CA PHE A 178 -0.20 -11.78 16.41
C PHE A 178 0.03 -11.07 17.76
N VAL A 179 0.03 -9.73 17.75
CA VAL A 179 0.23 -8.90 18.95
C VAL A 179 -1.09 -8.70 19.68
N ILE A 180 -1.04 -8.84 21.01
CA ILE A 180 -2.20 -8.90 21.90
C ILE A 180 -2.01 -7.85 22.97
N ILE A 181 -2.98 -6.95 23.06
CA ILE A 181 -2.92 -5.74 23.88
C ILE A 181 -3.82 -5.88 25.11
N GLY A 182 -4.68 -6.91 25.15
CA GLY A 182 -5.60 -7.18 26.24
C GLY A 182 -5.26 -8.46 27.04
N GLU A 183 -6.26 -8.92 27.78
CA GLU A 183 -6.22 -10.14 28.58
C GLU A 183 -6.95 -11.30 27.91
N GLU A 184 -6.98 -11.34 26.57
CA GLU A 184 -7.55 -12.45 25.85
C GLU A 184 -6.83 -13.77 26.21
N SER A 185 -7.58 -14.87 26.31
CA SER A 185 -7.04 -16.22 26.53
C SER A 185 -6.89 -17.02 25.23
N VAL A 186 -7.53 -16.55 24.15
CA VAL A 186 -7.54 -17.15 22.82
C VAL A 186 -7.12 -16.09 21.81
N CYS A 187 -6.22 -16.45 20.90
CA CYS A 187 -5.75 -15.57 19.85
C CYS A 187 -6.90 -15.21 18.90
N PRO A 188 -7.25 -13.93 18.73
CA PRO A 188 -8.34 -13.53 17.82
C PRO A 188 -7.98 -13.79 16.34
N ASN A 189 -6.69 -13.95 16.03
CA ASN A 189 -6.23 -14.19 14.66
C ASN A 189 -6.20 -15.68 14.27
N CYS A 190 -5.65 -16.56 15.12
CA CYS A 190 -5.50 -17.99 14.79
C CYS A 190 -6.40 -18.93 15.60
N GLY A 191 -7.19 -18.42 16.54
CA GLY A 191 -8.07 -19.23 17.40
C GLY A 191 -7.35 -20.12 18.42
N GLN A 192 -6.01 -20.05 18.49
CA GLN A 192 -5.20 -20.88 19.37
C GLN A 192 -5.02 -20.21 20.74
N ARG A 193 -4.81 -21.01 21.79
CA ARG A 193 -4.61 -20.51 23.16
C ARG A 193 -3.30 -19.73 23.28
N LEU A 194 -3.32 -18.68 24.10
CA LEU A 194 -2.23 -17.69 24.29
C LEU A 194 -1.26 -18.05 25.40
#